data_AF-A0A0D7X2N1-F1
#
_entry.id   AF-A0A0D7X2N1-F1
#
_cell.length_a   1.000
_cell.length_b   1.000
_cell.length_c   1.000
_cell.angle_alpha   90.00
_cell.angle_beta   90.00
_cell.angle_gamma   90.00
#
_symmetry.space_group_name_H-M   'P 1'
#
loop_
_entity.id
_entity.type
_entity.pdbx_description
1 polymer ?
#
loop_
_entity_poly.entity_id
_entity_poly.type
_entity_poly.pdbx_seq_one_letter_code
_entity_poly.pdbx_strand_id
1 'polypeptide(L)'
;MLPKIMNVLGILLVAVAISLFEVPYMRKKGLKKELWLFYILLFLGVGISSAKALSGFIPTPLDWIAAVYRPFSDFLTHIGLIK
;
A
#
# COMPACT_ATOMS: atom_id res chain seq x y z
N MET A 1 -12.98 -10.95 8.07
CA MET A 1 -11.66 -11.63 7.98
C MET A 1 -11.25 -11.94 6.55
N LEU A 2 -12.16 -12.45 5.69
CA LEU A 2 -11.92 -12.64 4.24
C LEU A 2 -11.34 -11.43 3.46
N PRO A 3 -11.84 -10.18 3.60
CA PRO A 3 -11.39 -9.07 2.75
C PRO A 3 -9.95 -8.63 3.04
N LYS A 4 -9.46 -8.83 4.28
CA LYS A 4 -8.07 -8.52 4.64
C LYS A 4 -7.07 -9.47 3.96
N ILE A 5 -7.43 -10.75 3.86
CA ILE A 5 -6.61 -11.78 3.20
C ILE A 5 -6.53 -11.56 1.68
N MET A 6 -7.63 -11.15 1.03
CA MET A 6 -7.62 -10.80 -0.40
C MET A 6 -6.69 -9.61 -0.71
N ASN A 7 -6.65 -8.60 0.17
CA ASN A 7 -5.74 -7.48 -0.01
C ASN A 7 -4.27 -7.90 0.09
N VAL A 8 -3.93 -8.73 1.09
CA VAL A 8 -2.56 -9.26 1.27
C VAL A 8 -2.15 -10.15 0.09
N LEU A 9 -3.07 -10.99 -0.40
CA LEU A 9 -2.86 -11.80 -1.59
C LEU A 9 -2.55 -10.94 -2.82
N GLY A 10 -3.30 -9.86 -3.05
CA GLY A 10 -3.03 -8.93 -4.14
C GLY A 10 -1.66 -8.27 -4.06
N ILE A 11 -1.26 -7.83 -2.85
CA ILE A 11 0.07 -7.24 -2.61
C ILE A 11 1.18 -8.25 -2.89
N LEU A 12 1.03 -9.49 -2.43
CA LEU A 12 1.98 -10.58 -2.70
C LEU A 12 2.08 -10.89 -4.19
N LEU A 13 0.95 -10.95 -4.90
CA LEU A 13 0.90 -11.24 -6.33
C LEU A 13 1.67 -10.19 -7.14
N VAL A 14 1.48 -8.91 -6.82
CA VAL A 14 2.23 -7.80 -7.44
C VAL A 14 3.71 -7.89 -7.10
N ALA A 15 4.08 -8.16 -5.83
CA ALA A 15 5.47 -8.30 -5.42
C ALA A 15 6.19 -9.45 -6.16
N VAL A 16 5.49 -10.58 -6.37
CA VAL A 16 5.99 -11.72 -7.15
C VAL A 16 6.15 -11.35 -8.62
N ALA A 17 5.16 -10.69 -9.22
CA ALA A 17 5.24 -10.26 -10.62
C ALA A 17 6.44 -9.33 -10.84
N ILE A 18 6.61 -8.31 -10.00
CA ILE A 18 7.75 -7.38 -10.06
C ILE A 18 9.07 -8.15 -9.92
N SER A 19 9.16 -9.03 -8.91
CA SER A 19 10.38 -9.83 -8.67
C SER A 19 10.72 -10.72 -9.87
N LEU A 20 9.74 -11.29 -10.57
CA LEU A 20 9.96 -12.13 -11.75
C LEU A 20 10.57 -11.38 -12.94
N PHE A 21 10.33 -10.07 -13.07
CA PHE A 21 10.97 -9.27 -14.12
C PHE A 21 12.30 -8.69 -13.67
N GLU A 22 12.35 -8.17 -12.44
CA GLU A 22 13.45 -7.33 -11.96
C GLU A 22 14.64 -8.16 -11.46
N VAL A 23 14.39 -9.29 -10.79
CA VAL A 23 15.44 -10.22 -10.31
C VAL A 23 16.27 -10.82 -11.44
N PRO A 24 15.69 -11.42 -12.52
CA PRO A 24 16.51 -11.97 -13.59
C PRO A 24 17.22 -10.88 -14.39
N TYR A 25 16.63 -9.69 -14.55
CA TYR A 25 17.28 -8.57 -15.21
C TYR A 25 18.52 -8.10 -14.44
N MET A 26 18.41 -7.90 -13.12
CA MET A 26 19.53 -7.50 -12.25
C MET A 26 20.61 -8.59 -12.14
N ARG A 27 20.21 -9.88 -12.11
CA ARG A 27 21.17 -11.00 -12.16
C ARG A 27 21.94 -11.05 -13.47
N LYS A 28 21.28 -10.85 -14.62
CA LYS A 28 21.94 -10.82 -15.94
C LYS A 28 22.94 -9.67 -16.05
N LYS A 29 22.66 -8.51 -15.44
CA LYS A 29 23.57 -7.36 -15.39
C LYS A 29 24.62 -7.40 -14.27
N GLY A 30 24.61 -8.42 -13.40
CA GLY A 30 25.55 -8.53 -12.28
C GLY A 30 25.37 -7.47 -11.19
N LEU A 31 24.21 -6.79 -11.14
CA LEU A 31 23.93 -5.66 -10.24
C LEU A 31 23.55 -6.14 -8.84
N LYS A 32 24.53 -6.66 -8.09
CA LYS A 32 24.32 -7.18 -6.72
C LYS A 32 23.82 -6.11 -5.74
N LYS A 33 24.30 -4.86 -5.88
CA LYS A 33 23.89 -3.73 -5.03
C LYS A 33 22.43 -3.33 -5.25
N GLU A 34 22.00 -3.27 -6.51
CA GLU A 34 20.60 -2.94 -6.84
C GLU A 34 19.65 -4.05 -6.43
N LEU A 35 20.06 -5.33 -6.57
CA LEU A 35 19.28 -6.45 -6.09
C LEU A 35 19.03 -6.35 -4.57
N TRP A 36 20.03 -5.92 -3.80
CA TRP A 36 19.90 -5.73 -2.37
C TRP A 36 18.95 -4.58 -2.02
N LEU A 37 19.07 -3.44 -2.71
CA LEU A 37 18.15 -2.31 -2.56
C LEU A 37 16.72 -2.71 -2.93
N PHE A 38 16.55 -3.46 -4.02
CA PHE A 38 15.26 -3.99 -4.45
C PHE A 38 14.60 -4.83 -3.37
N TYR A 39 15.32 -5.80 -2.79
CA TYR A 39 14.76 -6.62 -1.71
C TYR A 39 14.39 -5.81 -0.47
N ILE A 40 15.21 -4.82 -0.08
CA ILE A 40 14.88 -3.94 1.05
C ILE A 40 13.61 -3.14 0.76
N LEU A 41 13.50 -2.56 -0.43
CA LEU A 41 12.36 -1.74 -0.83
C LEU A 41 11.09 -2.60 -0.96
N LEU A 42 11.21 -3.79 -1.54
CA LEU A 42 10.13 -4.77 -1.66
C LEU A 42 9.65 -5.23 -0.27
N PHE A 43 10.59 -5.55 0.62
CA PHE A 43 10.27 -5.98 1.98
C PHE A 43 9.59 -4.87 2.78
N LEU A 44 10.09 -3.64 2.68
CA LEU A 44 9.45 -2.47 3.31
C LEU A 44 8.06 -2.23 2.72
N GLY A 45 7.91 -2.25 1.40
CA GLY A 45 6.62 -2.05 0.73
C GLY A 45 5.58 -3.11 1.12
N VAL A 46 5.96 -4.39 1.07
CA VAL A 46 5.10 -5.51 1.47
C VAL A 46 4.82 -5.47 2.97
N GLY A 47 5.83 -5.17 3.79
CA GLY A 47 5.70 -5.05 5.25
C GLY A 47 4.73 -3.94 5.66
N ILE A 48 4.90 -2.74 5.12
CA ILE A 48 4.00 -1.59 5.38
C ILE A 48 2.59 -1.90 4.88
N SER A 49 2.46 -2.48 3.68
CA SER A 49 1.15 -2.80 3.10
C SER A 49 0.42 -3.91 3.88
N SER A 50 1.16 -4.92 4.33
CA SER A 50 0.64 -6.01 5.17
C SER A 50 0.27 -5.49 6.56
N ALA A 51 1.10 -4.64 7.17
CA ALA A 51 0.82 -4.00 8.46
C ALA A 51 -0.45 -3.13 8.37
N LYS A 52 -0.63 -2.37 7.28
CA LYS A 52 -1.86 -1.61 7.03
C LYS A 52 -3.07 -2.52 6.90
N ALA A 53 -2.96 -3.64 6.16
CA ALA A 53 -4.05 -4.58 5.98
C ALA A 53 -4.45 -5.30 7.30
N LEU A 54 -3.46 -5.62 8.15
CA LEU A 54 -3.69 -6.35 9.40
C LEU A 54 -4.20 -5.44 10.51
N SER A 55 -3.46 -4.35 10.77
CA SER A 55 -3.63 -3.47 11.93
C SER A 55 -4.68 -2.38 11.70
N GLY A 56 -4.95 -1.99 10.44
CA GLY A 56 -5.82 -0.84 10.12
C GLY A 56 -5.36 0.50 10.71
N PHE A 57 -4.20 0.52 11.38
CA PHE A 57 -3.74 1.60 12.25
C PHE A 57 -2.81 2.59 11.54
N ILE A 58 -2.41 2.29 10.31
CA ILE A 58 -1.63 3.20 9.48
C ILE A 58 -2.65 4.05 8.70
N PRO A 59 -2.94 5.29 9.16
CA PRO A 59 -3.85 6.17 8.45
C PRO A 59 -3.29 6.40 7.06
N THR A 60 -4.10 6.13 6.06
CA THR A 60 -3.71 6.31 4.68
C THR A 60 -3.70 7.79 4.33
N PRO A 61 -2.96 8.23 3.30
CA PRO A 61 -3.08 9.60 2.80
C PRO A 61 -4.53 9.96 2.46
N LEU A 62 -5.31 8.97 2.02
CA LEU A 62 -6.74 9.11 1.78
C LEU A 62 -7.52 9.38 3.06
N ASP A 63 -7.16 8.73 4.18
CA ASP A 63 -7.76 8.98 5.50
C ASP A 63 -7.42 10.38 6.01
N TRP A 64 -6.23 10.89 5.70
CA TRP A 64 -5.86 12.27 6.02
C TRP A 64 -6.69 13.27 5.23
N ILE A 65 -6.86 13.04 3.93
CA ILE A 65 -7.76 13.84 3.09
C ILE A 65 -9.19 13.74 3.65
N ALA A 66 -9.66 12.54 3.96
CA ALA A 66 -10.99 12.35 4.55
C ALA A 66 -11.15 13.03 5.92
N ALA A 67 -10.09 13.09 6.75
CA ALA A 67 -10.11 13.78 8.03
C ALA A 67 -10.25 15.31 7.86
N VAL A 68 -9.63 15.87 6.82
CA VAL A 68 -9.76 17.29 6.46
C VAL A 68 -11.13 17.57 5.82
N TYR A 69 -11.65 16.66 5.01
CA TYR A 69 -12.94 16.83 4.31
C TYR A 69 -14.16 16.50 5.17
N ARG A 70 -14.01 15.68 6.22
CA ARG A 70 -15.08 15.35 7.18
C ARG A 70 -15.75 16.57 7.80
N PRO A 71 -15.03 17.53 8.43
CA PRO A 71 -15.67 18.69 9.04
C PRO A 71 -16.38 19.57 8.01
N PHE A 72 -15.87 19.64 6.78
CA PHE A 72 -16.54 20.34 5.68
C PHE A 72 -17.82 19.63 5.23
N SER A 73 -17.77 18.30 5.13
CA SER A 73 -18.95 17.46 4.78
C SER A 73 -20.01 17.49 5.88
N ASP A 74 -19.60 17.45 7.15
CA ASP A 74 -20.49 17.56 8.30
C ASP A 74 -21.14 18.94 8.37
N PHE A 75 -20.38 20.01 8.08
CA PHE A 75 -20.94 21.37 7.98
C PHE A 75 -21.99 21.46 6.87
N LEU A 76 -21.69 20.95 5.67
CA LEU A 76 -22.62 20.94 4.55
C LEU A 76 -23.87 20.08 4.82
N THR A 77 -23.73 18.98 5.55
CA THR A 77 -24.84 18.14 6.02
C THR A 77 -25.69 18.87 7.06
N HIS A 78 -25.04 19.59 8.00
CA HIS A 78 -25.73 20.30 9.07
C HIS A 78 -26.56 21.48 8.56
N ILE A 79 -26.13 22.13 7.47
CA ILE A 79 -26.89 23.19 6.79
C ILE A 79 -27.89 22.66 5.75
N GLY A 80 -28.02 21.34 5.60
CA GLY A 80 -29.02 20.69 4.74
C GLY A 80 -28.74 20.76 3.23
N LEU A 81 -27.50 21.05 2.83
CA LEU A 81 -27.12 21.21 1.41
C LEU A 81 -26.89 19.89 0.69
N ILE A 82 -26.56 18.83 1.43
CA ILE A 82 -26.31 17.47 0.95
C ILE A 82 -26.85 16.47 1.98
N LYS A 83 -27.25 15.28 1.51
CA LYS A 83 -27.93 14.24 2.30
C LYS A 83 -27.08 12.99 2.42
#